data_AF-A0A7Y3PAB2-F1
#
_entry.id   AF-A0A7Y3PAB2-F1
#
_cell.length_a   1.000
_cell.length_b   1.000
_cell.length_c   1.000
_cell.angle_alpha   90.00
_cell.angle_beta   90.00
_cell.angle_gamma   90.00
#
_symmetry.space_group_name_H-M   'P 1'
#
loop_
_entity.id
_entity.type
_entity.pdbx_description
1 polymer ?
#
loop_
_entity_poly.entity_id
_entity_poly.type
_entity_poly.pdbx_seq_one_letter_code
_entity_poly.pdbx_strand_id
1 'polypeptide(L)' 'MEPTDPAKLAEYLERMIAGLEQTRENLKFEIPYYKPDDIQGRYAKKYLASVEQHIADTAKRLEELRKTLPPAPKPKGE' A
#
# COMPACT_ATOMS: atom_id res chain seq x y z
N MET A 1 -5.54 14.33 4.29
CA MET A 1 -4.38 15.23 4.07
C MET A 1 -3.15 14.49 4.53
N GLU A 2 -2.08 14.47 3.73
CA GLU A 2 -0.83 13.80 4.14
C GLU A 2 -0.18 14.54 5.32
N PRO A 3 0.35 13.83 6.33
CA PRO A 3 1.09 14.46 7.41
C PRO A 3 2.40 15.07 6.92
N THR A 4 2.79 16.21 7.48
CA THR A 4 4.10 16.85 7.23
C THR A 4 5.19 16.37 8.19
N ASP A 5 4.80 15.86 9.36
CA ASP A 5 5.72 15.25 10.32
C ASP A 5 6.23 13.90 9.77
N PRO A 6 7.55 13.68 9.67
CA PRO A 6 8.12 12.45 9.10
C PRO A 6 7.67 11.15 9.78
N ALA A 7 7.48 11.14 11.11
CA ALA A 7 7.04 9.94 11.83
C ALA A 7 5.58 9.63 11.53
N LYS A 8 4.71 10.65 11.56
CA LYS A 8 3.30 10.51 11.17
C LYS A 8 3.14 10.17 9.69
N LEU A 9 4.01 10.68 8.83
CA LEU A 9 4.02 10.33 7.41
C LEU A 9 4.40 8.86 7.23
N ALA A 10 5.35 8.32 7.99
CA ALA A 10 5.69 6.90 7.95
C ALA A 10 4.50 6.02 8.35
N GLU A 11 3.84 6.32 9.48
CA GLU A 11 2.62 5.62 9.91
C GLU A 11 1.50 5.72 8.87
N TYR A 12 1.35 6.87 8.22
CA TYR A 12 0.37 7.08 7.16
C TYR A 12 0.65 6.19 5.94
N LEU A 13 1.91 6.13 5.48
CA LEU A 13 2.32 5.29 4.36
C LEU A 13 2.17 3.79 4.69
N GLU A 14 2.48 3.37 5.92
CA GLU A 14 2.26 1.99 6.39
C GLU A 14 0.77 1.60 6.34
N ARG A 15 -0.11 2.47 6.84
CA ARG A 15 -1.56 2.24 6.78
C ARG A 15 -2.08 2.23 5.34
N MET A 16 -1.53 3.07 4.47
CA MET A 16 -1.87 3.09 3.05
C MET A 16 -1.48 1.77 2.38
N ILE A 17 -0.27 1.27 2.62
CA ILE A 17 0.18 -0.04 2.10
C ILE A 17 -0.79 -1.13 2.56
N ALA A 18 -1.12 -1.20 3.86
CA ALA A 18 -2.04 -2.21 4.38
C ALA A 18 -3.43 -2.16 3.70
N GLY A 19 -3.98 -0.98 3.49
CA GLY A 19 -5.27 -0.82 2.79
C GLY A 19 -5.21 -1.22 1.31
N LEU A 20 -4.10 -0.91 0.64
CA LEU A 20 -3.87 -1.33 -0.74
C LEU A 20 -3.67 -2.84 -0.85
N GLU A 21 -2.97 -3.47 0.10
CA GLU A 21 -2.83 -4.93 0.15
C GLU A 21 -4.17 -5.64 0.34
N GLN A 22 -5.03 -5.13 1.23
CA GLN A 22 -6.38 -5.67 1.37
C GLN A 22 -7.17 -5.54 0.05
N THR A 23 -7.05 -4.40 -0.63
CA THR A 23 -7.68 -4.19 -1.94
C THR A 23 -7.15 -5.17 -2.99
N ARG A 24 -5.82 -5.40 -3.02
CA ARG A 24 -5.17 -6.36 -3.92
C ARG A 24 -5.72 -7.77 -3.72
N GLU A 25 -5.82 -8.23 -2.48
CA GLU A 25 -6.32 -9.58 -2.18
C GLU A 25 -7.80 -9.73 -2.56
N ASN A 26 -8.63 -8.73 -2.28
CA ASN A 26 -10.03 -8.72 -2.71
C ASN A 26 -10.15 -8.82 -4.24
N LEU A 27 -9.37 -8.03 -4.98
CA LEU A 27 -9.38 -8.07 -6.45
C LEU A 27 -8.88 -9.43 -6.98
N LYS A 28 -7.83 -10.00 -6.39
CA LYS A 28 -7.33 -11.35 -6.76
C LYS A 28 -8.38 -12.43 -6.54
N PHE A 29 -9.19 -12.28 -5.48
CA PHE A 29 -10.32 -13.17 -5.22
C PHE A 29 -11.47 -12.96 -6.22
N GLU A 30 -11.85 -11.72 -6.52
CA GLU A 30 -13.00 -11.41 -7.38
C GLU A 30 -12.75 -11.66 -8.87
N ILE A 31 -11.54 -11.35 -9.37
CA ILE A 31 -11.21 -11.37 -10.81
C ILE A 31 -11.53 -12.72 -11.50
N PRO A 32 -11.22 -13.88 -10.90
CA PRO A 32 -11.55 -15.19 -11.47
C PRO A 32 -13.04 -15.44 -11.72
N TYR A 33 -13.94 -14.72 -11.04
CA TYR A 33 -15.38 -14.89 -11.18
C TYR A 33 -15.99 -14.10 -12.34
N TYR A 34 -15.24 -13.16 -12.94
CA TYR A 34 -15.68 -12.48 -14.15
C TYR A 34 -15.57 -13.37 -15.39
N LYS A 35 -16.51 -13.19 -16.33
CA LYS A 35 -16.41 -13.83 -17.64
C LYS A 35 -15.22 -13.26 -18.43
N PRO A 36 -14.58 -14.04 -19.33
CA PRO A 36 -13.40 -13.60 -20.08
C PRO A 36 -13.55 -12.27 -20.85
N ASP A 37 -14.76 -11.97 -21.33
CA ASP A 37 -15.08 -10.75 -22.07
C ASP A 37 -15.86 -9.70 -21.28
N ASP A 38 -15.96 -9.88 -19.96
CA ASP A 38 -16.59 -8.91 -19.10
C ASP A 38 -15.75 -7.63 -19.02
N ILE A 39 -16.37 -6.50 -19.37
CA ILE A 39 -15.77 -5.18 -19.25
C ILE A 39 -15.35 -4.92 -17.79
N GLN A 40 -16.16 -5.36 -16.82
CA GLN A 40 -15.83 -5.23 -15.39
C GLN A 40 -14.56 -6.00 -15.04
N GLY A 41 -14.41 -7.24 -15.54
CA GLY A 41 -13.20 -8.04 -15.35
C GLY A 41 -11.95 -7.41 -15.97
N ARG A 42 -12.09 -6.76 -17.14
CA ARG A 42 -10.97 -6.01 -17.76
C ARG A 42 -10.58 -4.79 -16.92
N TYR A 43 -11.55 -4.05 -16.39
CA TYR A 43 -11.27 -2.93 -15.48
C TYR A 43 -10.67 -3.39 -14.15
N ALA A 44 -11.19 -4.46 -13.56
CA ALA A 44 -10.67 -5.03 -12.31
C ALA A 44 -9.20 -5.45 -12.47
N LYS A 45 -8.82 -6.08 -13.59
CA LYS A 45 -7.41 -6.41 -13.89
C LYS A 45 -6.52 -5.18 -14.02
N LYS A 46 -6.97 -4.14 -14.73
CA LYS A 46 -6.23 -2.86 -14.83
C LYS A 46 -6.09 -2.18 -13.48
N TYR A 47 -7.15 -2.22 -12.68
CA TYR A 47 -7.14 -1.64 -11.35
C TYR A 47 -6.21 -2.41 -10.41
N LEU A 48 -6.19 -3.75 -10.46
CA LEU A 48 -5.24 -4.58 -9.74
C LEU A 48 -3.78 -4.18 -10.05
N ALA A 49 -3.43 -4.03 -11.32
CA ALA A 49 -2.09 -3.59 -11.71
C ALA A 49 -1.74 -2.20 -11.15
N SER A 50 -2.72 -1.27 -11.13
CA SER A 50 -2.54 0.05 -10.53
C SER A 50 -2.34 -0.02 -9.02
N VAL A 51 -3.10 -0.87 -8.32
CA VAL A 51 -2.96 -1.11 -6.87
C VAL A 51 -1.59 -1.70 -6.55
N GLU A 52 -1.13 -2.69 -7.31
CA GLU A 52 0.20 -3.30 -7.13
C GLU A 52 1.32 -2.30 -7.35
N GLN A 53 1.21 -1.44 -8.37
CA GLN A 53 2.16 -0.35 -8.59
C GLN A 53 2.14 0.66 -7.43
N HIS A 54 0.97 1.04 -6.95
CA HIS A 54 0.84 2.00 -5.85
C HIS A 54 1.43 1.46 -4.54
N ILE A 55 1.29 0.16 -4.27
CA ILE A 55 1.97 -0.50 -3.14
C ILE A 55 3.49 -0.35 -3.27
N ALA A 56 4.04 -0.66 -4.45
CA ALA A 56 5.49 -0.57 -4.69
C ALA A 56 6.01 0.86 -4.52
N ASP A 57 5.32 1.85 -5.08
CA ASP A 57 5.71 3.26 -4.99
C ASP A 57 5.61 3.78 -3.54
N THR A 58 4.55 3.41 -2.82
CA THR A 58 4.36 3.78 -1.41
C THR A 58 5.41 3.13 -0.52
N ALA A 59 5.72 1.85 -0.75
CA ALA A 59 6.76 1.13 -0.02
C ALA A 59 8.14 1.75 -0.24
N LYS A 60 8.47 2.13 -1.48
CA LYS A 60 9.71 2.84 -1.79
C LYS A 60 9.78 4.18 -1.07
N ARG A 61 8.70 4.97 -1.10
CA ARG A 61 8.62 6.25 -0.38
C ARG A 61 8.80 6.07 1.13
N LEU A 62 8.22 5.02 1.71
CA LEU A 62 8.40 4.68 3.12
C LEU A 62 9.85 4.30 3.45
N GLU A 63 10.51 3.53 2.58
CA GLU A 63 11.93 3.17 2.74
C GLU A 63 12.82 4.42 2.70
N GLU A 64 12.60 5.32 1.75
CA GLU A 64 13.32 6.59 1.64
C GLU A 64 13.09 7.47 2.89
N LEU A 65 11.85 7.55 3.37
CA LEU A 65 11.51 8.30 4.57
C LEU A 65 12.18 7.73 5.82
N ARG A 66 12.21 6.40 5.98
CA ARG A 66 12.85 5.73 7.11
C ARG A 66 14.34 6.01 7.22
N LYS A 67 15.03 6.30 6.10
CA LYS A 67 16.44 6.71 6.11
C LYS A 67 16.66 8.09 6.75
N THR A 68 15.62 8.92 6.81
CA THR A 68 15.67 10.27 7.40
C THR A 68 15.20 10.31 8.85
N LEU A 69 14.53 9.26 9.31
CA LEU A 69 14.03 9.19 10.69
C LEU A 69 15.15 8.85 11.66
N PRO A 70 15.17 9.47 12.86
CA PRO A 70 16.08 9.03 13.91
C PRO A 70 15.79 7.57 14.27
N PRO A 71 16.82 6.78 14.63
CA PRO A 71 16.63 5.39 15.04
C PRO A 71 15.63 5.35 16.20
N ALA A 72 14.65 4.44 16.12
CA ALA A 72 13.62 4.30 17.13
C ALA A 72 14.29 4.21 18.52
N PRO A 73 13.79 4.96 19.53
CA PRO A 73 14.34 4.87 20.87
C PRO A 73 14.27 3.41 21.31
N LYS A 74 15.42 2.84 21.68
CA LYS A 74 15.48 1.47 22.20
C LYS A 74 14.46 1.36 23.34
N PRO A 75 13.65 0.30 23.39
CA PRO A 75 12.77 0.09 24.53
C PRO A 75 13.66 0.11 25.77
N LYS A 76 13.41 1.09 26.67
CA LYS A 76 13.98 1.03 28.02
C LYS A 76 13.35 -0.22 28.63
N GLY A 77 14.17 -1.25 28.81
CA GLY A 77 13.77 -2.44 29.55
C GLY A 77 13.24 -2.00 30.89
N GLU A 78 12.02 -2.45 31.18
CA GLU A 78 11.46 -2.53 32.52
C GLU A 78 12.10 -3.71 33.26
#